data_AF-A0A7W9UXX0-F1
#
_entry.id   AF-A0A7W9UXX0-F1
#
_cell.length_a   1.000
_cell.length_b   1.000
_cell.length_c   1.000
_cell.angle_alpha   90.00
_cell.angle_beta   90.00
_cell.angle_gamma   90.00
#
_symmetry.space_group_name_H-M   'P 1'
#
loop_
_entity.id
_entity.type
_entity.pdbx_description
1 polymer ?
#
loop_
_entity_poly.entity_id
_entity_poly.type
_entity_poly.pdbx_seq_one_letter_code
_entity_poly.pdbx_strand_id
1 'polypeptide(L)'
;MNEANEVAQSGSFTVRGLPVGDHALLLEVGSDEAVEALHAELLRRVGTPALPAVREIVPAARTVLLDGLTDPARTAARLTEWHIPALTRDQGAAVEIPVRYDGPDLRDVAKLWGVTPDEVVRIHSGTEFRVAFCGFAPGFGYLTGLPDRYHVPRRATPRTRVPVGSLALAGPYTGVYPRSSPGGWQLIGTSNAVLWDAAREPAALFAPGTRVRFVPQEEPLTPGQGGAAAHAEGTPVTEGLPRQSARSAANEVAR
;
A
#
# COMPACT_ATOMS: atom_id res chain seq x y z
N MET A 1 1.68 33.52 4.96
CA MET A 1 3.10 33.13 4.90
C MET A 1 3.23 31.93 5.84
N ASN A 2 3.06 30.71 5.31
CA ASN A 2 3.06 29.49 6.13
C ASN A 2 4.50 29.11 6.40
N GLU A 3 5.00 29.47 7.59
CA GLU A 3 6.31 29.01 8.02
C GLU A 3 6.29 27.51 8.24
N ALA A 4 7.24 26.87 7.56
CA ALA A 4 7.60 25.48 7.68
C ALA A 4 8.24 25.25 9.05
N ASN A 5 7.61 24.47 9.93
CA ASN A 5 8.35 23.95 11.07
C ASN A 5 8.97 22.59 10.71
N GLU A 6 10.27 22.49 10.91
CA GLU A 6 11.01 21.23 10.91
C GLU A 6 10.52 20.42 12.12
N VAL A 7 9.97 19.22 11.85
CA VAL A 7 9.07 18.52 12.78
C VAL A 7 9.63 17.20 13.27
N ALA A 8 10.83 16.74 12.88
CA ALA A 8 11.60 15.67 13.56
C ALA A 8 12.95 15.41 12.91
N GLN A 9 13.95 15.05 13.71
CA GLN A 9 15.11 14.25 13.28
C GLN A 9 14.94 12.84 13.86
N SER A 10 14.29 11.93 13.11
CA SER A 10 14.46 10.50 13.42
C SER A 10 15.76 10.05 12.75
N GLY A 11 16.51 9.13 13.38
CA GLY A 11 17.87 8.71 13.00
C GLY A 11 18.10 8.18 11.58
N SER A 12 17.15 8.34 10.64
CA SER A 12 17.31 8.06 9.21
C SER A 12 16.65 9.06 8.25
N PHE A 13 15.76 9.97 8.69
CA PHE A 13 15.15 11.01 7.81
C PHE A 13 14.41 12.11 8.60
N THR A 14 14.30 13.29 7.98
CA THR A 14 13.57 14.44 8.52
C THR A 14 12.08 14.35 8.19
N VAL A 15 11.22 14.69 9.16
CA VAL A 15 9.77 14.88 8.95
C VAL A 15 9.44 16.36 9.06
N ARG A 16 8.70 16.90 8.10
CA ARG A 16 8.20 18.28 8.14
C ARG A 16 6.67 18.26 8.23
N GLY A 17 6.12 18.93 9.24
CA GLY A 17 4.69 18.97 9.49
C GLY A 17 4.07 20.28 9.02
N LEU A 18 3.04 20.17 8.20
CA LEU A 18 2.31 21.31 7.64
C LEU A 18 0.84 21.19 8.03
N PRO A 19 0.28 22.12 8.82
CA PRO A 19 -1.15 22.14 9.09
C PRO A 19 -1.95 22.29 7.79
N VAL A 20 -3.01 21.49 7.64
CA VAL A 20 -3.93 21.53 6.50
C VAL A 20 -5.35 21.71 7.05
N GLY A 21 -5.84 22.95 7.01
CA GLY A 21 -7.08 23.30 7.69
C GLY A 21 -6.98 23.13 9.21
N ASP A 22 -8.13 23.02 9.87
CA ASP A 22 -8.20 23.05 11.34
C ASP A 22 -7.98 21.69 12.00
N HIS A 23 -8.11 20.60 11.23
CA HIS A 23 -8.16 19.23 11.76
C HIS A 23 -7.18 18.26 11.10
N ALA A 24 -6.31 18.72 10.20
CA ALA A 24 -5.37 17.83 9.54
C ALA A 24 -3.92 18.33 9.59
N LEU A 25 -3.00 17.39 9.53
CA LEU A 25 -1.57 17.62 9.50
C LEU A 25 -0.96 16.79 8.37
N LEU A 26 -0.32 17.45 7.42
CA LEU A 26 0.43 16.81 6.35
C LEU A 26 1.89 16.67 6.78
N LEU A 27 2.38 15.44 6.83
CA LEU A 27 3.77 15.13 7.16
C LEU A 27 4.54 14.85 5.87
N GLU A 28 5.57 15.64 5.58
CA GLU A 28 6.46 15.47 4.43
C GLU A 28 7.74 14.74 4.84
N VAL A 29 8.21 13.83 3.99
CA VAL A 29 9.45 13.06 4.19
C VAL A 29 10.24 12.93 2.88
N GLY A 30 11.52 12.61 2.98
CA GLY A 30 12.44 12.59 1.83
C GLY A 30 12.32 11.39 0.89
N SER A 31 11.76 10.26 1.34
CA SER A 31 11.68 9.02 0.55
C SER A 31 10.40 8.21 0.79
N ASP A 32 10.16 7.19 -0.01
CA ASP A 32 9.00 6.30 0.08
C ASP A 32 9.20 5.30 1.21
N GLU A 33 10.43 4.85 1.44
CA GLU A 33 10.78 4.08 2.64
C GLU A 33 10.51 4.87 3.92
N ALA A 34 10.78 6.18 3.89
CA ALA A 34 10.45 7.07 5.00
C ALA A 34 8.94 7.20 5.22
N VAL A 35 8.14 7.23 4.15
CA VAL A 35 6.67 7.19 4.23
C VAL A 35 6.21 5.89 4.86
N GLU A 36 6.72 4.74 4.40
CA GLU A 36 6.34 3.43 4.94
C GLU A 36 6.66 3.31 6.43
N ALA A 37 7.87 3.71 6.83
CA ALA A 37 8.32 3.69 8.22
C ALA A 37 7.47 4.62 9.10
N LEU A 38 7.22 5.85 8.64
CA LEU A 38 6.37 6.81 9.34
C LEU A 38 4.93 6.29 9.45
N HIS A 39 4.35 5.77 8.37
CA HIS A 39 2.99 5.24 8.34
C HIS A 39 2.81 4.07 9.33
N ALA A 40 3.74 3.12 9.34
CA ALA A 40 3.71 2.01 10.29
C ALA A 40 3.82 2.49 11.73
N GLU A 41 4.69 3.47 12.00
CA GLU A 41 4.85 4.01 13.34
C GLU A 41 3.62 4.80 13.81
N LEU A 42 2.95 5.53 12.91
CA LEU A 42 1.69 6.20 13.19
C LEU A 42 0.58 5.20 13.52
N LEU A 43 0.46 4.12 12.74
CA LEU A 43 -0.50 3.03 13.01
C LEU A 43 -0.21 2.33 14.34
N ARG A 44 1.06 2.19 14.74
CA ARG A 44 1.43 1.60 16.02
C ARG A 44 1.06 2.49 17.21
N ARG A 45 1.11 3.82 17.03
CA ARG A 45 0.90 4.81 18.10
C ARG A 45 -0.51 5.39 18.16
N VAL A 46 -1.32 5.26 17.10
CA VAL A 46 -2.68 5.82 17.10
C VAL A 46 -3.50 5.27 18.26
N GLY A 47 -4.19 6.17 18.98
CA GLY A 47 -4.95 5.83 20.18
C GLY A 47 -4.13 5.77 21.47
N THR A 48 -2.80 5.93 21.41
CA THR A 48 -1.96 6.07 22.60
C THR A 48 -1.89 7.52 23.09
N PRO A 49 -1.39 7.80 24.31
CA PRO A 49 -1.13 9.17 24.72
C PRO A 49 -0.17 9.91 23.79
N ALA A 50 0.72 9.21 23.06
CA ALA A 50 1.67 9.78 22.12
C ALA A 50 1.00 10.36 20.86
N LEU A 51 -0.02 9.65 20.35
CA LEU A 51 -0.84 10.08 19.22
C LEU A 51 -2.30 9.75 19.55
N PRO A 52 -3.10 10.75 19.98
CA PRO A 52 -4.53 10.56 20.18
C PRO A 52 -5.21 9.97 18.95
N ALA A 53 -6.41 9.41 19.14
CA ALA A 53 -7.18 8.86 18.04
C ALA A 53 -7.31 9.90 16.90
N VAL A 54 -7.00 9.47 15.68
CA VAL A 54 -7.21 10.22 14.45
C VAL A 54 -8.28 9.51 13.64
N ARG A 55 -8.98 10.27 12.80
CA ARG A 55 -10.03 9.72 11.93
C ARG A 55 -9.41 8.88 10.82
N GLU A 56 -8.36 9.40 10.19
CA GLU A 56 -7.69 8.74 9.06
C GLU A 56 -6.17 8.99 9.09
N ILE A 57 -5.42 7.99 8.62
CA ILE A 57 -3.99 8.06 8.34
C ILE A 57 -3.82 7.65 6.88
N VAL A 58 -3.38 8.58 6.04
CA VAL A 58 -3.36 8.40 4.58
C VAL A 58 -1.94 8.57 4.05
N PRO A 59 -1.20 7.49 3.73
CA PRO A 59 0.10 7.59 3.10
C PRO A 59 -0.03 7.95 1.61
N ALA A 60 0.97 8.68 1.11
CA ALA A 60 1.13 9.06 -0.30
C ALA A 60 2.61 9.01 -0.69
N ALA A 61 2.97 9.45 -1.90
CA ALA A 61 4.32 9.27 -2.46
C ALA A 61 5.49 9.76 -1.58
N ARG A 62 5.32 10.91 -0.92
CA ARG A 62 6.32 11.56 -0.06
C ARG A 62 5.70 12.18 1.19
N THR A 63 4.44 11.83 1.48
CA THR A 63 3.68 12.45 2.55
C THR A 63 2.79 11.44 3.27
N VAL A 64 2.45 11.74 4.53
CA VAL A 64 1.38 11.08 5.27
C VAL A 64 0.44 12.14 5.80
N LEU A 65 -0.85 12.06 5.46
CA LEU A 65 -1.89 12.92 6.01
C LEU A 65 -2.47 12.28 7.26
N LEU A 66 -2.47 13.03 8.36
CA LEU A 66 -3.26 12.74 9.55
C LEU A 66 -4.50 13.63 9.52
N ASP A 67 -5.68 13.04 9.58
CA ASP A 67 -6.94 13.79 9.58
C ASP A 67 -7.82 13.45 10.80
N GLY A 68 -8.62 14.42 11.23
CA GLY A 68 -9.42 14.34 12.46
C GLY A 68 -8.63 14.62 13.73
N LEU A 69 -7.53 15.37 13.63
CA LEU A 69 -6.78 15.85 14.78
C LEU A 69 -7.56 16.98 15.49
N THR A 70 -7.59 16.91 16.82
CA THR A 70 -8.14 18.01 17.64
C THR A 70 -7.22 19.22 17.65
N ASP A 71 -5.90 19.00 17.59
CA ASP A 71 -4.89 20.05 17.57
C ASP A 71 -3.70 19.61 16.68
N PRO A 72 -3.73 19.98 15.38
CA PRO A 72 -2.65 19.67 14.44
C PRO A 72 -1.30 20.25 14.85
N ALA A 73 -1.29 21.47 15.40
CA ALA A 73 -0.05 22.17 15.76
C ALA A 73 0.66 21.49 16.93
N ARG A 74 -0.08 21.11 17.98
CA ARG A 74 0.48 20.35 19.10
C ARG A 74 0.94 18.96 18.66
N THR A 75 0.21 18.32 17.75
CA THR A 75 0.62 17.02 17.21
C THR A 75 1.93 17.14 16.43
N ALA A 76 2.07 18.17 15.59
CA ALA A 76 3.30 18.48 14.88
C ALA A 76 4.46 18.71 15.86
N ALA A 77 4.27 19.52 16.91
CA ALA A 77 5.31 19.75 17.91
C ALA A 77 5.78 18.44 18.58
N ARG A 78 4.87 17.53 18.90
CA ARG A 78 5.21 16.25 19.54
C ARG A 78 5.92 15.26 18.62
N LEU A 79 5.63 15.30 17.32
CA LEU A 79 6.30 14.46 16.34
C LEU A 79 7.81 14.73 16.31
N THR A 80 8.26 15.93 16.73
CA THR A 80 9.70 16.30 16.79
C THR A 80 10.52 15.41 17.71
N GLU A 81 9.86 14.87 18.72
CA GLU A 81 10.48 14.04 19.75
C GLU A 81 10.50 12.55 19.36
N TRP A 82 9.94 12.19 18.20
CA TRP A 82 9.76 10.79 17.85
C TRP A 82 10.99 10.19 17.18
N HIS A 83 11.43 9.07 17.73
CA HIS A 83 12.23 8.11 16.99
C HIS A 83 11.29 7.20 16.17
N ILE A 84 11.40 7.31 14.85
CA ILE A 84 10.76 6.44 13.86
C ILE A 84 11.80 5.41 13.42
N PRO A 85 11.67 4.13 13.83
CA PRO A 85 12.61 3.10 13.43
C PRO A 85 12.51 2.82 11.93
N ALA A 86 13.60 2.35 11.33
CA ALA A 86 13.55 1.79 9.99
C ALA A 86 12.59 0.61 9.96
N LEU A 87 11.72 0.55 8.94
CA LEU A 87 10.76 -0.54 8.83
C LEU A 87 11.49 -1.86 8.61
N THR A 88 11.26 -2.84 9.49
CA THR A 88 11.71 -4.21 9.23
C THR A 88 10.76 -4.80 8.19
N ARG A 89 11.25 -5.03 6.99
CA ARG A 89 10.44 -5.60 5.90
C ARG A 89 10.21 -7.08 6.16
N ASP A 90 8.95 -7.44 6.34
CA ASP A 90 8.55 -8.84 6.46
C ASP A 90 8.84 -9.60 5.15
N GLN A 91 9.29 -10.85 5.29
CA GLN A 91 9.60 -11.82 4.24
C GLN A 91 8.37 -12.70 3.90
N GLY A 92 7.21 -12.42 4.48
CA GLY A 92 5.95 -13.15 4.25
C GLY A 92 5.57 -13.29 2.77
N ALA A 93 4.69 -14.25 2.46
CA ALA A 93 4.33 -14.62 1.09
C ALA A 93 3.83 -13.42 0.25
N ALA A 94 4.25 -13.36 -1.01
CA ALA A 94 3.80 -12.33 -1.95
C ALA A 94 2.42 -12.68 -2.51
N VAL A 95 1.57 -11.67 -2.68
CA VAL A 95 0.32 -11.81 -3.41
C VAL A 95 0.63 -11.94 -4.90
N GLU A 96 0.16 -13.02 -5.51
CA GLU A 96 0.33 -13.26 -6.93
C GLU A 96 -0.82 -12.67 -7.74
N ILE A 97 -0.47 -11.87 -8.75
CA ILE A 97 -1.42 -11.21 -9.64
C ILE A 97 -1.24 -11.79 -11.04
N PRO A 98 -2.21 -12.56 -11.57
CA PRO A 98 -2.14 -13.07 -12.93
C PRO A 98 -2.29 -11.92 -13.94
N VAL A 99 -1.41 -11.87 -14.93
CA VAL A 99 -1.35 -10.81 -15.93
C VAL A 99 -1.17 -11.38 -17.31
N ARG A 100 -1.98 -10.90 -18.26
CA ARG A 100 -1.68 -11.01 -19.68
C ARG A 100 -0.97 -9.74 -20.14
N TYR A 101 0.22 -9.85 -20.70
CA TYR A 101 1.00 -8.70 -21.17
C TYR A 101 0.61 -8.30 -22.59
N ASP A 102 -0.60 -7.79 -22.74
CA ASP A 102 -1.23 -7.41 -24.00
C ASP A 102 -1.45 -5.89 -24.13
N GLY A 103 -0.77 -5.10 -23.28
CA GLY A 103 -1.03 -3.66 -23.18
C GLY A 103 -0.59 -2.90 -24.44
N PRO A 104 -1.34 -1.84 -24.83
CA PRO A 104 -1.05 -1.07 -26.04
C PRO A 104 0.30 -0.34 -26.00
N ASP A 105 0.82 -0.03 -24.81
CA ASP A 105 2.08 0.69 -24.65
C ASP A 105 3.27 -0.25 -24.40
N LEU A 106 3.07 -1.57 -24.38
CA LEU A 106 4.14 -2.54 -24.09
C LEU A 106 5.36 -2.36 -25.02
N ARG A 107 5.10 -2.16 -26.32
CA ARG A 107 6.17 -1.93 -27.31
C ARG A 107 6.86 -0.58 -27.12
N ASP A 108 6.15 0.43 -26.65
CA ASP A 108 6.74 1.76 -26.41
C ASP A 108 7.57 1.77 -25.13
N VAL A 109 7.13 1.07 -24.08
CA VAL A 109 7.94 0.78 -22.89
C VAL A 109 9.20 0.01 -23.25
N ALA A 110 9.10 -0.99 -24.12
CA ALA A 110 10.26 -1.74 -24.60
C ALA A 110 11.30 -0.84 -25.27
N LYS A 111 10.86 0.11 -26.12
CA LYS A 111 11.75 1.13 -26.72
C LYS A 111 12.38 2.03 -25.67
N LEU A 112 11.62 2.52 -24.68
CA LEU A 112 12.13 3.36 -23.61
C LEU A 112 13.20 2.65 -22.78
N TRP A 113 13.06 1.34 -22.59
CA TRP A 113 14.02 0.51 -21.86
C TRP A 113 15.17 -0.01 -22.72
N GLY A 114 15.10 0.14 -24.05
CA GLY A 114 16.09 -0.40 -24.98
C GLY A 114 16.09 -1.94 -25.07
N VAL A 115 14.93 -2.58 -24.87
CA VAL A 115 14.78 -4.04 -24.86
C VAL A 115 13.63 -4.50 -25.76
N THR A 116 13.41 -5.81 -25.89
CA THR A 116 12.25 -6.37 -26.59
C THR A 116 10.99 -6.37 -25.68
N PRO A 117 9.78 -6.46 -26.25
CA PRO A 117 8.56 -6.63 -25.46
C PRO A 117 8.63 -7.83 -24.49
N ASP A 118 9.18 -8.96 -24.92
CA ASP A 118 9.32 -10.15 -24.07
C ASP A 118 10.27 -9.90 -22.89
N GLU A 119 11.31 -9.10 -23.11
CA GLU A 119 12.20 -8.66 -22.03
C GLU A 119 11.50 -7.71 -21.05
N VAL A 120 10.57 -6.86 -21.51
CA VAL A 120 9.72 -6.07 -20.60
C VAL A 120 8.90 -6.99 -19.69
N VAL A 121 8.29 -8.04 -20.27
CA VAL A 121 7.55 -9.05 -19.50
C VAL A 121 8.45 -9.71 -18.47
N ARG A 122 9.64 -10.18 -18.88
CA ARG A 122 10.61 -10.85 -18.01
C ARG A 122 11.08 -9.94 -16.87
N ILE A 123 11.42 -8.69 -17.17
CA ILE A 123 11.86 -7.70 -16.17
C ILE A 123 10.74 -7.41 -15.19
N HIS A 124 9.53 -7.11 -15.68
CA HIS A 124 8.41 -6.76 -14.81
C HIS A 124 7.98 -7.95 -13.95
N SER A 125 7.72 -9.12 -14.53
CA SER A 125 7.27 -10.30 -13.77
C SER A 125 8.33 -10.88 -12.83
N GLY A 126 9.62 -10.70 -13.16
CA GLY A 126 10.73 -11.09 -12.30
C GLY A 126 11.06 -10.09 -11.20
N THR A 127 10.41 -8.91 -11.18
CA THR A 127 10.60 -7.90 -10.14
C THR A 127 9.66 -8.19 -8.97
N GLU A 128 10.21 -8.15 -7.76
CA GLU A 128 9.41 -8.14 -6.54
C GLU A 128 8.88 -6.73 -6.29
N PHE A 129 7.56 -6.60 -6.16
CA PHE A 129 6.92 -5.33 -5.89
C PHE A 129 6.40 -5.24 -4.46
N ARG A 130 6.27 -4.01 -3.97
CA ARG A 130 5.64 -3.71 -2.70
C ARG A 130 4.66 -2.56 -2.86
N VAL A 131 3.50 -2.65 -2.22
CA VAL A 131 2.51 -1.56 -2.21
C VAL A 131 3.06 -0.42 -1.34
N ALA A 132 3.48 0.68 -1.95
CA ALA A 132 3.98 1.85 -1.22
C ALA A 132 2.83 2.59 -0.52
N PHE A 133 1.75 2.83 -1.25
CA PHE A 133 0.53 3.47 -0.72
C PHE A 133 -0.68 3.16 -1.60
N CYS A 134 -1.87 3.45 -1.09
CA CYS A 134 -3.13 3.32 -1.80
C CYS A 134 -3.76 4.69 -2.00
N GLY A 135 -4.46 4.90 -3.11
CA GLY A 135 -5.08 6.17 -3.43
C GLY A 135 -5.75 6.13 -4.80
N PHE A 136 -6.21 7.26 -5.33
CA PHE A 136 -6.92 7.39 -6.61
C PHE A 136 -8.32 6.73 -6.67
N ALA A 137 -8.43 5.45 -6.33
CA ALA A 137 -9.69 4.71 -6.22
C ALA A 137 -9.56 3.58 -5.21
N PRO A 138 -10.67 3.13 -4.58
CA PRO A 138 -10.67 1.92 -3.74
C PRO A 138 -10.04 0.74 -4.48
N GLY A 139 -9.04 0.11 -3.86
CA GLY A 139 -8.29 -1.02 -4.43
C GLY A 139 -7.11 -0.64 -5.35
N PHE A 140 -6.89 0.63 -5.68
CA PHE A 140 -5.71 1.02 -6.47
C PHE A 140 -4.50 1.20 -5.53
N GLY A 141 -3.50 0.35 -5.72
CA GLY A 141 -2.20 0.43 -5.05
C GLY A 141 -1.13 0.99 -5.99
N TYR A 142 -0.27 1.84 -5.47
CA TYR A 142 0.96 2.27 -6.12
C TYR A 142 2.07 1.33 -5.66
N LEU A 143 2.63 0.53 -6.57
CA LEU A 143 3.64 -0.46 -6.25
C LEU A 143 5.03 -0.02 -6.70
N THR A 144 6.02 -0.15 -5.83
CA THR A 144 7.45 0.14 -6.11
C THR A 144 8.28 -1.14 -6.10
N GLY A 145 9.48 -1.09 -6.67
CA GLY A 145 10.41 -2.24 -6.76
C GLY A 145 11.26 -2.25 -8.04
N LEU A 146 10.82 -1.56 -9.09
CA LEU A 146 11.59 -1.43 -10.33
C LEU A 146 12.84 -0.57 -10.12
N PRO A 147 14.03 -1.03 -10.58
CA PRO A 147 15.24 -0.21 -10.63
C PRO A 147 15.03 1.10 -11.40
N ASP A 148 15.71 2.17 -10.98
CA ASP A 148 15.59 3.53 -11.53
C ASP A 148 15.71 3.60 -13.07
N ARG A 149 16.58 2.78 -13.66
CA ARG A 149 16.75 2.71 -15.12
C ARG A 149 15.50 2.27 -15.88
N TYR A 150 14.52 1.66 -15.21
CA TYR A 150 13.27 1.20 -15.78
C TYR A 150 12.08 2.11 -15.45
N HIS A 151 12.32 3.24 -14.79
CA HIS A 151 11.26 4.22 -14.57
C HIS A 151 10.83 4.83 -15.90
N VAL A 152 9.52 4.91 -16.16
CA VAL A 152 8.97 5.41 -17.43
C VAL A 152 8.16 6.67 -17.22
N PRO A 153 8.23 7.68 -18.10
CA PRO A 153 7.38 8.86 -17.96
C PRO A 153 5.91 8.50 -18.15
N ARG A 154 5.03 9.32 -17.58
CA ARG A 154 3.62 9.34 -17.97
C ARG A 154 3.50 9.73 -19.45
N ARG A 155 2.43 9.28 -20.10
CA ARG A 155 2.07 9.74 -21.44
C ARG A 155 1.84 11.24 -21.44
N ALA A 156 2.31 11.91 -22.49
CA ALA A 156 2.13 13.36 -22.68
C ALA A 156 0.64 13.76 -22.70
N THR A 157 -0.20 12.92 -23.32
CA THR A 157 -1.66 13.09 -23.33
C THR A 157 -2.31 11.90 -22.60
N PRO A 158 -2.97 12.14 -21.46
CA PRO A 158 -3.72 11.11 -20.76
C PRO A 158 -4.81 10.50 -21.63
N ARG A 159 -5.10 9.20 -21.43
CA ARG A 159 -6.29 8.57 -22.03
C ARG A 159 -7.53 9.09 -21.33
N THR A 160 -8.58 9.35 -22.11
CA THR A 160 -9.91 9.65 -21.58
C THR A 160 -10.51 8.45 -20.86
N ARG A 161 -10.11 7.23 -21.23
CA ARG A 161 -10.55 5.98 -20.60
C ARG A 161 -9.43 4.93 -20.60
N VAL A 162 -9.09 4.45 -19.42
CA VAL A 162 -8.27 3.27 -19.15
C VAL A 162 -9.22 2.16 -18.67
N PRO A 163 -9.23 0.97 -19.30
CA PRO A 163 -10.08 -0.14 -18.88
C PRO A 163 -9.79 -0.63 -17.46
N VAL A 164 -10.81 -1.18 -16.79
CA VAL A 164 -10.62 -1.96 -15.56
C VAL A 164 -9.64 -3.11 -15.80
N GLY A 165 -8.83 -3.44 -14.80
CA GLY A 165 -7.83 -4.49 -14.87
C GLY A 165 -6.56 -4.11 -15.62
N SER A 166 -6.44 -2.91 -16.18
CA SER A 166 -5.23 -2.50 -16.91
C SER A 166 -4.03 -2.48 -15.96
N LEU A 167 -2.97 -3.22 -16.29
CA LEU A 167 -1.66 -3.12 -15.66
C LEU A 167 -0.87 -1.99 -16.31
N ALA A 168 -0.29 -1.10 -15.51
CA ALA A 168 0.34 0.10 -16.02
C ALA A 168 1.59 0.53 -15.24
N LEU A 169 2.43 1.33 -15.90
CA LEU A 169 3.66 1.91 -15.35
C LEU A 169 3.65 3.45 -15.43
N ALA A 170 4.17 4.11 -14.39
CA ALA A 170 4.54 5.53 -14.41
C ALA A 170 5.53 5.90 -13.29
N GLY A 171 6.64 6.52 -13.69
CA GLY A 171 7.78 6.81 -12.83
C GLY A 171 8.30 5.52 -12.18
N PRO A 172 8.49 5.49 -10.85
CA PRO A 172 8.88 4.28 -10.12
C PRO A 172 7.75 3.28 -9.91
N TYR A 173 6.52 3.62 -10.32
CA TYR A 173 5.33 2.88 -9.92
C TYR A 173 4.83 1.94 -11.01
N THR A 174 4.38 0.77 -10.57
CA THR A 174 3.44 -0.08 -11.31
C THR A 174 2.12 -0.18 -10.55
N GLY A 175 1.03 -0.56 -11.23
CA GLY A 175 -0.30 -0.62 -10.63
C GLY A 175 -1.34 -1.22 -11.55
N VAL A 176 -2.40 -1.76 -10.97
CA VAL A 176 -3.56 -2.31 -11.69
C VAL A 176 -4.78 -1.43 -11.43
N TYR A 177 -5.46 -1.00 -12.49
CA TYR A 177 -6.64 -0.14 -12.38
C TYR A 177 -7.86 -0.95 -11.89
N PRO A 178 -8.41 -0.70 -10.68
CA PRO A 178 -9.55 -1.46 -10.15
C PRO A 178 -10.88 -1.07 -10.80
N ARG A 179 -10.94 0.08 -11.49
CA ARG A 179 -12.12 0.62 -12.17
C ARG A 179 -11.70 1.37 -13.43
N SER A 180 -12.64 1.54 -14.36
CA SER A 180 -12.41 2.36 -15.56
C SER A 180 -12.31 3.84 -15.19
N SER A 181 -11.24 4.50 -15.62
CA SER A 181 -10.98 5.93 -15.33
C SER A 181 -10.09 6.58 -16.38
N PRO A 182 -10.04 7.92 -16.50
CA PRO A 182 -8.98 8.59 -17.23
C PRO A 182 -7.60 8.27 -16.61
N GLY A 183 -6.54 8.26 -17.41
CA GLY A 183 -5.21 7.89 -16.91
C GLY A 183 -4.08 8.12 -17.90
N GLY A 184 -2.92 8.58 -17.39
CA GLY A 184 -1.72 8.87 -18.17
C GLY A 184 -0.61 7.82 -18.04
N TRP A 185 -0.87 6.68 -17.41
CA TRP A 185 0.16 5.65 -17.24
C TRP A 185 0.31 4.83 -18.53
N GLN A 186 1.50 4.25 -18.71
CA GLN A 186 1.81 3.36 -19.83
C GLN A 186 1.18 1.99 -19.55
N LEU A 187 0.24 1.56 -20.38
CA LEU A 187 -0.50 0.31 -20.20
C LEU A 187 0.27 -0.85 -20.85
N ILE A 188 0.73 -1.80 -20.03
CA ILE A 188 1.59 -2.91 -20.46
C ILE A 188 0.90 -4.28 -20.41
N GLY A 189 -0.27 -4.38 -19.79
CA GLY A 189 -1.04 -5.62 -19.75
C GLY A 189 -2.42 -5.47 -19.12
N THR A 190 -3.06 -6.60 -18.86
CA THR A 190 -4.38 -6.72 -18.26
C THR A 190 -4.42 -7.84 -17.21
N SER A 191 -5.21 -7.64 -16.16
CA SER A 191 -5.45 -8.59 -15.09
C SER A 191 -6.93 -8.61 -14.72
N ASN A 192 -7.43 -9.79 -14.33
CA ASN A 192 -8.78 -9.98 -13.80
C ASN A 192 -8.80 -10.06 -12.27
N ALA A 193 -7.68 -9.73 -11.60
CA ALA A 193 -7.60 -9.78 -10.15
C ALA A 193 -8.61 -8.82 -9.50
N VAL A 194 -9.32 -9.30 -8.48
CA VAL A 194 -10.25 -8.49 -7.69
C VAL A 194 -9.49 -7.79 -6.57
N LEU A 195 -9.08 -6.55 -6.85
CA LEU A 195 -8.24 -5.76 -5.94
C LEU A 195 -8.99 -5.24 -4.71
N TRP A 196 -10.30 -5.13 -4.80
CA TRP A 196 -11.18 -4.70 -3.70
C TRP A 196 -12.41 -5.59 -3.65
N ASP A 197 -12.66 -6.19 -2.49
CA ASP A 197 -13.85 -6.98 -2.20
C ASP A 197 -14.30 -6.70 -0.77
N ALA A 198 -15.52 -6.16 -0.60
CA ALA A 198 -16.05 -5.81 0.71
C ALA A 198 -16.40 -7.04 1.56
N ALA A 199 -16.49 -8.23 0.96
CA ALA A 199 -16.75 -9.48 1.68
C ALA A 199 -15.46 -10.21 2.11
N ARG A 200 -14.28 -9.72 1.71
CA ARG A 200 -12.96 -10.28 2.05
C ARG A 200 -12.35 -9.53 3.23
N GLU A 201 -11.60 -10.24 4.08
CA GLU A 201 -10.77 -9.63 5.14
C GLU A 201 -9.29 -9.97 4.91
N PRO A 202 -8.42 -8.97 4.61
CA PRO A 202 -8.73 -7.56 4.39
C PRO A 202 -9.43 -7.31 3.04
N ALA A 203 -10.28 -6.28 2.99
CA ALA A 203 -11.06 -5.95 1.79
C ALA A 203 -10.17 -5.54 0.60
N ALA A 204 -9.14 -4.73 0.88
CA ALA A 204 -8.11 -4.38 -0.07
C ALA A 204 -7.09 -5.51 -0.21
N LEU A 205 -6.89 -5.99 -1.43
CA LEU A 205 -5.80 -6.93 -1.74
C LEU A 205 -4.44 -6.25 -1.63
N PHE A 206 -4.39 -4.96 -1.96
CA PHE A 206 -3.20 -4.12 -1.87
C PHE A 206 -3.28 -3.24 -0.63
N ALA A 207 -2.89 -3.77 0.53
CA ALA A 207 -2.63 -2.93 1.69
C ALA A 207 -1.18 -2.39 1.64
N PRO A 208 -0.90 -1.16 2.13
CA PRO A 208 0.47 -0.66 2.21
C PRO A 208 1.43 -1.65 2.87
N GLY A 209 2.61 -1.87 2.27
CA GLY A 209 3.58 -2.87 2.68
C GLY A 209 3.35 -4.28 2.11
N THR A 210 2.23 -4.56 1.42
CA THR A 210 1.99 -5.89 0.83
C THR A 210 3.01 -6.19 -0.26
N ARG A 211 3.63 -7.38 -0.22
CA ARG A 211 4.49 -7.89 -1.31
C ARG A 211 3.61 -8.41 -2.44
N VAL A 212 3.96 -8.07 -3.67
CA VAL A 212 3.20 -8.43 -4.87
C VAL A 212 4.13 -8.96 -5.95
N ARG A 213 3.71 -10.02 -6.62
CA ARG A 213 4.39 -10.60 -7.78
C ARG A 213 3.42 -10.72 -8.93
N PHE A 214 3.82 -10.26 -10.11
CA PHE A 214 3.00 -10.40 -11.32
C PHE A 214 3.39 -11.68 -12.04
N VAL A 215 2.40 -12.52 -12.33
CA VAL A 215 2.59 -13.83 -12.95
C VAL A 215 2.06 -13.76 -14.39
N PRO A 216 2.91 -13.89 -15.42
CA PRO A 216 2.47 -13.93 -16.81
C PRO A 216 1.51 -15.11 -17.04
N GLN A 217 0.46 -14.87 -17.83
CA GLN A 217 -0.52 -15.88 -18.25
C GLN A 217 -0.72 -15.78 -19.76
N GLU A 218 -0.71 -16.93 -20.44
CA GLU A 218 -0.91 -17.03 -21.90
C GLU A 218 -2.40 -17.17 -22.28
N GLU A 219 -3.20 -17.78 -21.41
CA GLU A 219 -4.62 -18.03 -21.67
C GLU A 219 -5.52 -16.82 -21.36
N PRO A 220 -6.67 -16.68 -22.05
CA PRO A 220 -7.63 -15.62 -21.76
C PRO A 220 -8.12 -15.75 -20.32
N LEU A 221 -7.87 -14.71 -19.52
CA LEU A 221 -8.29 -14.65 -18.13
C LEU A 221 -9.82 -14.83 -18.05
N THR A 222 -10.26 -15.88 -17.36
CA THR A 222 -11.69 -16.10 -17.08
C THR A 222 -12.15 -15.07 -16.04
N PRO A 223 -13.31 -14.41 -16.20
CA PRO A 223 -13.86 -13.55 -15.16
C PRO A 223 -14.14 -14.37 -13.89
N GLY A 224 -13.64 -13.93 -12.73
CA GLY A 224 -14.01 -14.50 -11.43
C GLY A 224 -13.11 -15.60 -10.85
N GLN A 225 -11.95 -15.91 -11.44
CA GLN A 225 -11.01 -16.90 -10.87
C GLN A 225 -9.74 -16.30 -10.21
N GLY A 226 -9.67 -14.98 -10.03
CA GLY A 226 -8.55 -14.31 -9.37
C GLY A 226 -8.57 -14.44 -7.84
N GLY A 227 -8.65 -15.65 -7.32
CA GLY A 227 -8.28 -15.94 -5.94
C GLY A 227 -6.77 -16.09 -5.87
N ALA A 228 -6.08 -15.16 -5.22
CA ALA A 228 -4.66 -15.36 -4.90
C ALA A 228 -4.55 -16.67 -4.12
N ALA A 229 -3.88 -17.67 -4.70
CA ALA A 229 -3.63 -18.94 -4.05
C ALA A 229 -2.61 -18.72 -2.92
N ALA A 230 -3.09 -18.44 -1.72
CA ALA A 230 -2.29 -18.62 -0.51
C ALA A 230 -2.20 -20.13 -0.24
N HIS A 231 -1.14 -20.78 -0.72
CA HIS A 231 -0.79 -22.12 -0.24
C HIS A 231 -0.30 -21.99 1.20
N ALA A 232 -1.18 -22.32 2.15
CA ALA A 232 -0.82 -22.60 3.54
C ALA A 232 -1.00 -24.10 3.78
N GLU A 233 0.09 -24.87 3.64
CA GLU A 233 0.20 -26.17 4.29
C GLU A 233 1.16 -26.04 5.47
N GLY A 234 0.61 -26.19 6.68
CA GLY A 234 1.33 -26.09 7.94
C GLY A 234 0.42 -26.55 9.08
N THR A 235 0.38 -27.86 9.27
CA THR A 235 -0.20 -28.70 10.33
C THR A 235 -0.67 -28.01 11.63
N PRO A 236 -1.88 -28.31 12.16
CA PRO A 236 -2.32 -27.80 13.44
C PRO A 236 -1.59 -28.52 14.59
N VAL A 237 -0.75 -27.78 15.32
CA VAL A 237 -0.26 -28.22 16.63
C VAL A 237 -1.40 -28.01 17.63
N THR A 238 -1.93 -29.12 18.15
CA THR A 238 -2.94 -29.12 19.20
C THR A 238 -2.20 -29.10 20.52
N GLU A 239 -2.21 -27.98 21.25
CA GLU A 239 -1.77 -27.95 22.64
C GLU A 239 -2.80 -27.18 23.48
N GLY A 240 -3.41 -27.92 24.41
CA GLY A 240 -4.53 -27.47 25.22
C GLY A 240 -4.08 -26.57 26.38
N LEU A 241 -4.88 -25.55 26.65
CA LEU A 241 -4.93 -24.91 27.96
C LEU A 241 -6.17 -25.39 28.74
N PRO A 242 -6.06 -25.66 30.05
CA PRO A 242 -7.13 -26.22 30.84
C PRO A 242 -8.20 -25.17 31.19
N ARG A 243 -9.47 -25.61 31.12
CA ARG A 243 -10.66 -24.85 31.53
C ARG A 243 -10.61 -24.60 33.04
N GLN A 244 -10.52 -23.33 33.45
CA GLN A 244 -10.86 -22.96 34.82
C GLN A 244 -12.36 -23.12 35.04
N SER A 245 -12.69 -23.93 36.04
CA SER A 245 -14.06 -24.23 36.46
C SER A 245 -14.62 -23.09 37.29
N ALA A 246 -15.71 -22.47 36.81
CA ALA A 246 -16.55 -21.62 37.64
C ALA A 246 -17.36 -22.52 38.59
N ARG A 247 -17.03 -22.50 39.88
CA ARG A 247 -17.89 -23.07 40.92
C ARG A 247 -18.92 -22.02 41.34
N SER A 248 -20.16 -22.35 41.00
CA SER A 248 -21.38 -21.80 41.56
C SER A 248 -21.40 -21.93 43.10
N ALA A 249 -21.79 -20.87 43.78
CA ALA A 249 -22.30 -20.92 45.14
C ALA A 249 -23.61 -20.11 45.17
N ALA A 250 -24.72 -20.85 45.23
CA ALA A 250 -26.04 -20.33 45.57
C ALA A 250 -26.51 -21.03 46.86
N ASN A 251 -26.89 -20.20 47.83
CA ASN A 251 -27.94 -20.33 48.87
C ASN A 251 -27.49 -19.64 50.15
N GLU A 252 -28.10 -18.51 50.54
CA GLU A 252 -29.42 -18.36 51.20
C GLU A 252 -29.30 -18.60 52.72
N VAL A 253 -29.74 -17.63 53.54
CA VAL A 253 -30.61 -17.78 54.73
C VAL A 253 -30.71 -16.45 55.52
N ALA A 254 -31.93 -15.91 55.49
CA ALA A 254 -32.74 -15.34 56.57
C ALA A 254 -32.38 -14.06 57.36
N ARG A 255 -33.42 -13.19 57.37
CA ARG A 255 -33.85 -12.16 58.33
C ARG A 255 -33.23 -10.77 58.26
#